data_AF-A0AAD2JMD2-F1
#
_entry.id   AF-A0AAD2JMD2-F1
#
_cell.length_a   1.000
_cell.length_b   1.000
_cell.length_c   1.000
_cell.angle_alpha   90.00
_cell.angle_beta   90.00
_cell.angle_gamma   90.00
#
_symmetry.space_group_name_H-M   'P 1'
#
loop_
_entity.id
_entity.type
_entity.pdbx_description
1 polymer ?
#
loop_
_entity_poly.entity_id
_entity_poly.type
_entity_poly.pdbx_seq_one_letter_code
_entity_poly.pdbx_strand_id
1 'polypeptide(L)'
;MQLIQGQQQMMQALMAALPQLNANPLPPPPQGNAMPPQQQQAAQQPVAPQPQPPQPPQPPQQQPVAPQQPAAQQQQPHAAQQQPAAMAPPVVQQPGPVQNPLPPPNEDGLDAYPRGIIPLDLKNKLELGLYNQAKQPLSNKFDGTDLSRLIKNIQGRCTLMHCLPIFDVTENAMTQNLLSKYGEISLVATQAAATSRWRTNTYFRQASYALGMCLLDSVSNEFKQRLEQREDDYVQIRGRCDGPKIFKIICNLTSPSNRRTIQFLINDLQTLSPIEHGNSIILFNQRFNEIKAKTQAMGGSSSLNEVMTYNALAQGYNQVDQDEFRAFMSIKNNMPEIPHEDLMKEGETKYNNLVSEGLWHLPSQKQQIMSLLASQAKDKREIIKDYTAKIQKFGSKR
;
A
#
# COMPACT_ATOMS: atom_id res chain seq x y z
N MET A 1 -48.46 -20.66 33.58
CA MET A 1 -49.02 -19.49 34.30
C MET A 1 -47.98 -18.43 34.68
N GLN A 2 -46.71 -18.78 34.98
CA GLN A 2 -45.68 -17.78 35.34
C GLN A 2 -45.30 -16.79 34.21
N LEU A 3 -45.43 -17.18 32.93
CA LEU A 3 -45.09 -16.29 31.79
C LEU A 3 -46.06 -15.11 31.62
N ILE A 4 -47.34 -15.29 31.99
CA ILE A 4 -48.38 -14.26 31.88
C ILE A 4 -48.22 -13.23 33.01
N GLN A 5 -47.77 -13.68 34.19
CA GLN A 5 -47.54 -12.81 35.35
C GLN A 5 -46.32 -11.89 35.14
N GLY A 6 -45.28 -12.39 34.45
CA GLY A 6 -44.11 -11.58 34.06
C GLY A 6 -44.42 -10.50 33.02
N GLN A 7 -45.27 -10.81 32.03
CA GLN A 7 -45.73 -9.80 31.06
C GLN A 7 -46.60 -8.71 31.72
N GLN A 8 -47.41 -9.07 32.73
CA GLN A 8 -48.25 -8.12 33.42
C GLN A 8 -47.45 -7.17 34.34
N GLN A 9 -46.39 -7.66 34.98
CA GLN A 9 -45.47 -6.82 35.77
C GLN A 9 -44.63 -5.87 34.91
N MET A 10 -44.15 -6.31 33.74
CA MET A 10 -43.45 -5.40 32.81
C MET A 10 -44.38 -4.30 32.27
N MET A 11 -45.64 -4.62 32.03
CA MET A 11 -46.63 -3.65 31.55
C MET A 11 -46.98 -2.60 32.62
N GLN A 12 -47.00 -2.99 33.91
CA GLN A 12 -47.16 -2.03 35.01
C GLN A 12 -45.92 -1.14 35.21
N ALA A 13 -44.72 -1.68 35.05
CA ALA A 13 -43.48 -0.88 35.12
C ALA A 13 -43.39 0.15 33.98
N LEU A 14 -43.87 -0.20 32.77
CA LEU A 14 -43.89 0.70 31.62
C LEU A 14 -44.92 1.84 31.76
N MET A 15 -46.03 1.61 32.46
CA MET A 15 -47.04 2.66 32.70
C MET A 15 -46.60 3.69 33.74
N ALA A 16 -45.70 3.34 34.66
CA ALA A 16 -45.20 4.25 35.70
C ALA A 16 -44.17 5.28 35.17
N ALA A 17 -43.55 5.05 34.02
CA ALA A 17 -42.47 5.90 33.49
C ALA A 17 -42.93 7.01 32.52
N LEU A 18 -44.21 7.05 32.15
CA LEU A 18 -44.76 7.95 31.12
C LEU A 18 -44.87 9.46 31.47
N PRO A 19 -44.81 9.95 32.73
CA PRO A 19 -44.93 11.39 32.99
C PRO A 19 -43.68 12.25 32.75
N GLN A 20 -42.50 11.67 32.49
CA GLN A 20 -41.22 12.42 32.54
C GLN A 20 -40.68 12.94 31.18
N LEU A 21 -41.39 12.77 30.07
CA LEU A 21 -40.86 13.13 28.73
C LEU A 21 -41.56 14.31 28.04
N ASN A 22 -42.48 15.01 28.71
CA ASN A 22 -43.24 16.11 28.11
C ASN A 22 -42.69 17.49 28.50
N ALA A 23 -41.44 17.79 28.11
CA ALA A 23 -40.90 19.15 28.18
C ALA A 23 -39.72 19.33 27.22
N ASN A 24 -39.98 19.41 25.90
CA ASN A 24 -39.26 20.34 25.01
C ASN A 24 -39.89 20.36 23.59
N PRO A 25 -40.27 21.54 23.06
CA PRO A 25 -40.69 21.67 21.67
C PRO A 25 -39.47 21.77 20.73
N LEU A 26 -39.48 20.98 19.65
CA LEU A 26 -38.53 21.03 18.54
C LEU A 26 -38.88 22.16 17.53
N PRO A 27 -37.88 22.73 16.83
CA PRO A 27 -38.05 23.84 15.89
C PRO A 27 -38.60 23.39 14.52
N PRO A 28 -39.17 24.33 13.72
CA PRO A 28 -39.79 24.01 12.43
C PRO A 28 -38.78 23.73 11.30
N PRO A 29 -39.18 22.98 10.26
CA PRO A 29 -38.31 22.54 9.17
C PRO A 29 -38.04 23.64 8.13
N PRO A 30 -36.90 23.59 7.41
CA PRO A 30 -36.53 24.55 6.39
C PRO A 30 -37.31 24.34 5.09
N GLN A 31 -37.62 25.46 4.42
CA GLN A 31 -38.29 25.53 3.13
C GLN A 31 -37.35 25.11 1.99
N GLY A 32 -37.87 24.32 1.06
CA GLY A 32 -37.14 23.76 -0.08
C GLY A 32 -36.86 24.79 -1.17
N ASN A 33 -35.63 24.75 -1.70
CA ASN A 33 -35.27 25.41 -2.95
C ASN A 33 -35.26 24.39 -4.10
N ALA A 34 -35.96 24.76 -5.17
CA ALA A 34 -36.08 24.01 -6.41
C ALA A 34 -34.76 24.03 -7.21
N MET A 35 -34.38 22.88 -7.78
CA MET A 35 -33.39 22.77 -8.86
C MET A 35 -34.06 22.87 -10.24
N PRO A 36 -33.42 23.53 -11.22
CA PRO A 36 -33.82 23.49 -12.63
C PRO A 36 -33.20 22.28 -13.40
N PRO A 37 -33.73 21.94 -14.60
CA PRO A 37 -33.56 20.63 -15.22
C PRO A 37 -32.29 20.46 -16.09
N GLN A 38 -31.83 19.20 -16.15
CA GLN A 38 -30.74 18.69 -17.00
C GLN A 38 -31.13 18.63 -18.48
N GLN A 39 -30.20 19.03 -19.35
CA GLN A 39 -30.21 18.73 -20.79
C GLN A 39 -29.61 17.34 -21.06
N GLN A 40 -30.38 16.49 -21.74
CA GLN A 40 -29.93 15.23 -22.35
C GLN A 40 -29.24 15.52 -23.68
N GLN A 41 -28.00 15.05 -23.84
CA GLN A 41 -27.39 14.81 -25.14
C GLN A 41 -27.07 13.33 -25.28
N ALA A 42 -27.74 12.69 -26.24
CA ALA A 42 -27.46 11.35 -26.70
C ALA A 42 -26.27 11.38 -27.68
N ALA A 43 -25.27 10.55 -27.43
CA ALA A 43 -24.23 10.22 -28.40
C ALA A 43 -24.02 8.70 -28.42
N GLN A 44 -24.08 8.16 -29.62
CA GLN A 44 -24.08 6.75 -29.99
C GLN A 44 -22.71 6.12 -29.74
N GLN A 45 -22.70 4.91 -29.15
CA GLN A 45 -21.50 4.06 -29.11
C GLN A 45 -21.57 2.98 -30.21
N PRO A 46 -20.49 2.73 -30.95
CA PRO A 46 -20.42 1.62 -31.89
C PRO A 46 -20.10 0.30 -31.18
N VAL A 47 -20.71 -0.77 -31.69
CA VAL A 47 -20.64 -2.16 -31.22
C VAL A 47 -19.24 -2.74 -31.47
N ALA A 48 -18.60 -3.26 -30.43
CA ALA A 48 -17.36 -4.03 -30.53
C ALA A 48 -17.66 -5.54 -30.75
N PRO A 49 -16.85 -6.26 -31.55
CA PRO A 49 -17.07 -7.67 -31.86
C PRO A 49 -16.69 -8.61 -30.71
N GLN A 50 -17.44 -9.71 -30.59
CA GLN A 50 -17.28 -10.77 -29.59
C GLN A 50 -15.93 -11.51 -29.71
N PRO A 51 -15.26 -11.83 -28.60
CA PRO A 51 -14.08 -12.69 -28.60
C PRO A 51 -14.45 -14.19 -28.65
N GLN A 52 -13.73 -14.94 -29.49
CA GLN A 52 -13.78 -16.40 -29.57
C GLN A 52 -13.18 -17.06 -28.31
N PRO A 53 -13.67 -18.26 -27.93
CA PRO A 53 -13.14 -19.00 -26.78
C PRO A 53 -11.74 -19.60 -27.04
N PRO A 54 -10.88 -19.69 -26.01
CA PRO A 54 -9.50 -20.17 -26.12
C PRO A 54 -9.41 -21.68 -26.32
N GLN A 55 -8.49 -22.10 -27.19
CA GLN A 55 -8.08 -23.50 -27.33
C GLN A 55 -7.24 -23.98 -26.12
N PRO A 56 -7.37 -25.24 -25.70
CA PRO A 56 -6.60 -25.79 -24.59
C PRO A 56 -5.12 -26.05 -24.96
N PRO A 57 -4.19 -25.85 -24.02
CA PRO A 57 -2.75 -26.02 -24.23
C PRO A 57 -2.33 -27.49 -24.32
N GLN A 58 -1.42 -27.78 -25.25
CA GLN A 58 -0.75 -29.07 -25.39
C GLN A 58 0.28 -29.31 -24.27
N PRO A 59 0.49 -30.56 -23.84
CA PRO A 59 1.45 -30.89 -22.78
C PRO A 59 2.91 -30.81 -23.25
N PRO A 60 3.85 -30.39 -22.37
CA PRO A 60 5.26 -30.24 -22.71
C PRO A 60 5.98 -31.58 -22.86
N GLN A 61 6.78 -31.66 -23.93
CA GLN A 61 7.71 -32.76 -24.19
C GLN A 61 8.90 -32.72 -23.21
N GLN A 62 9.22 -33.89 -22.66
CA GLN A 62 10.35 -34.14 -21.77
C GLN A 62 11.68 -34.09 -22.54
N GLN A 63 12.69 -33.42 -21.99
CA GLN A 63 14.09 -33.61 -22.39
C GLN A 63 14.86 -34.36 -21.30
N PRO A 64 15.85 -35.20 -21.67
CA PRO A 64 16.45 -36.17 -20.78
C PRO A 64 17.63 -35.60 -19.98
N VAL A 65 17.79 -36.15 -18.77
CA VAL A 65 18.90 -35.97 -17.84
C VAL A 65 20.12 -36.80 -18.28
N ALA A 66 21.32 -36.24 -18.12
CA ALA A 66 22.59 -36.97 -18.17
C ALA A 66 23.62 -36.29 -17.22
N PRO A 67 24.72 -36.95 -16.79
CA PRO A 67 24.85 -37.42 -15.42
C PRO A 67 25.98 -36.77 -14.60
N GLN A 68 25.90 -36.95 -13.28
CA GLN A 68 26.93 -36.67 -12.28
C GLN A 68 28.12 -37.64 -12.36
N GLN A 69 29.32 -37.17 -11.96
CA GLN A 69 30.32 -37.78 -11.04
C GLN A 69 31.75 -37.24 -11.32
N PRO A 70 32.77 -37.47 -10.45
CA PRO A 70 32.80 -37.36 -9.00
C PRO A 70 34.07 -36.62 -8.46
N ALA A 71 34.17 -36.56 -7.13
CA ALA A 71 35.23 -35.96 -6.32
C ALA A 71 36.61 -36.65 -6.40
N ALA A 72 37.67 -35.90 -6.08
CA ALA A 72 38.92 -36.45 -5.56
C ALA A 72 39.58 -35.49 -4.54
N GLN A 73 39.96 -36.08 -3.42
CA GLN A 73 40.72 -35.54 -2.29
C GLN A 73 42.18 -35.25 -2.67
N GLN A 74 42.86 -34.37 -1.93
CA GLN A 74 44.23 -34.63 -1.48
C GLN A 74 44.63 -33.77 -0.27
N GLN A 75 45.60 -34.32 0.47
CA GLN A 75 45.91 -34.08 1.87
C GLN A 75 46.96 -32.97 2.10
N GLN A 76 46.93 -32.49 3.36
CA GLN A 76 47.93 -31.75 4.14
C GLN A 76 49.31 -32.45 4.22
N PRO A 77 50.44 -31.82 4.68
CA PRO A 77 50.58 -31.37 6.08
C PRO A 77 51.53 -30.19 6.45
N HIS A 78 51.27 -29.71 7.68
CA HIS A 78 52.11 -29.09 8.74
C HIS A 78 53.30 -28.15 8.48
N ALA A 79 53.31 -27.00 9.21
CA ALA A 79 54.31 -26.70 10.26
C ALA A 79 53.88 -25.49 11.11
N ALA A 80 54.17 -25.55 12.41
CA ALA A 80 53.98 -24.49 13.40
C ALA A 80 55.29 -23.75 13.67
N GLN A 81 55.26 -22.44 13.92
CA GLN A 81 56.27 -21.74 14.73
C GLN A 81 55.84 -20.32 15.14
N GLN A 82 55.66 -20.15 16.46
CA GLN A 82 56.16 -19.09 17.36
C GLN A 82 56.02 -17.58 17.02
N GLN A 83 55.39 -16.86 17.97
CA GLN A 83 55.52 -15.41 18.19
C GLN A 83 56.94 -15.03 18.64
N PRO A 84 57.33 -13.75 18.49
CA PRO A 84 57.33 -12.90 19.68
C PRO A 84 56.79 -11.48 19.45
N ALA A 85 56.39 -10.86 20.57
CA ALA A 85 55.99 -9.47 20.69
C ALA A 85 57.11 -8.48 20.34
N ALA A 86 56.77 -7.32 19.76
CA ALA A 86 57.05 -5.99 20.31
C ALA A 86 56.73 -4.85 19.32
N MET A 87 56.49 -3.67 19.92
CA MET A 87 56.64 -2.31 19.39
C MET A 87 55.47 -1.70 18.59
N ALA A 88 54.98 -0.59 19.16
CA ALA A 88 54.04 0.33 18.57
C ALA A 88 54.55 0.92 17.25
N PRO A 89 53.70 1.12 16.23
CA PRO A 89 54.06 1.89 15.05
C PRO A 89 53.96 3.40 15.34
N PRO A 90 54.80 4.21 14.67
CA PRO A 90 54.82 5.67 14.83
C PRO A 90 53.56 6.32 14.24
N VAL A 91 53.23 7.49 14.79
CA VAL A 91 52.22 8.41 14.26
C VAL A 91 52.63 8.83 12.84
N VAL A 92 51.97 8.26 11.84
CA VAL A 92 52.01 8.76 10.46
C VAL A 92 50.89 9.77 10.30
N GLN A 93 51.27 11.01 10.01
CA GLN A 93 50.36 12.10 9.66
C GLN A 93 49.44 11.67 8.51
N GLN A 94 48.13 11.82 8.69
CA GLN A 94 47.15 11.65 7.64
C GLN A 94 47.42 12.66 6.50
N PRO A 95 47.60 12.22 5.24
CA PRO A 95 47.41 13.10 4.11
C PRO A 95 45.91 13.37 3.97
N GLY A 96 45.53 14.65 3.85
CA GLY A 96 44.16 15.06 3.52
C GLY A 96 43.66 14.45 2.20
N PRO A 97 42.35 14.55 1.90
CA PRO A 97 41.77 13.95 0.71
C PRO A 97 42.45 14.50 -0.55
N VAL A 98 43.21 13.63 -1.21
CA VAL A 98 43.83 13.89 -2.50
C VAL A 98 42.70 14.08 -3.51
N GLN A 99 42.46 15.32 -3.91
CA GLN A 99 41.75 15.60 -5.16
C GLN A 99 42.64 15.07 -6.28
N ASN A 100 42.33 13.89 -6.83
CA ASN A 100 42.87 13.53 -8.13
C ASN A 100 42.29 14.52 -9.15
N PRO A 101 43.12 15.29 -9.86
CA PRO A 101 42.66 16.13 -10.94
C PRO A 101 41.96 15.24 -11.98
N LEU A 102 40.85 15.74 -12.53
CA LEU A 102 40.19 15.14 -13.69
C LEU A 102 41.25 14.82 -14.76
N PRO A 103 41.38 13.56 -15.22
CA PRO A 103 42.13 13.32 -16.45
C PRO A 103 41.41 14.06 -17.59
N PRO A 104 42.14 14.71 -18.52
CA PRO A 104 41.52 15.37 -19.65
C PRO A 104 40.69 14.36 -20.47
N PRO A 105 39.62 14.81 -21.14
CA PRO A 105 38.89 13.97 -22.07
C PRO A 105 39.86 13.54 -23.16
N ASN A 106 40.27 12.27 -23.17
CA ASN A 106 40.96 11.70 -24.31
C ASN A 106 39.95 11.64 -25.45
N GLU A 107 40.08 12.53 -26.43
CA GLU A 107 39.25 12.59 -27.63
C GLU A 107 39.53 11.46 -28.64
N ASP A 108 40.48 10.58 -28.36
CA ASP A 108 40.77 9.42 -29.23
C ASP A 108 40.34 8.11 -28.56
N GLY A 109 39.11 7.65 -28.88
CA GLY A 109 38.74 6.23 -28.78
C GLY A 109 37.63 5.82 -27.81
N LEU A 110 36.77 6.72 -27.32
CA LEU A 110 35.69 6.38 -26.36
C LEU A 110 34.27 6.28 -26.92
N ASP A 111 34.10 6.08 -28.23
CA ASP A 111 32.81 5.70 -28.84
C ASP A 111 32.42 4.22 -28.60
N ALA A 112 33.14 3.51 -27.72
CA ALA A 112 33.11 2.05 -27.64
C ALA A 112 32.13 1.42 -26.62
N TYR A 113 31.17 2.14 -26.03
CA TYR A 113 30.37 1.57 -24.93
C TYR A 113 28.85 1.54 -25.09
N PRO A 114 28.32 0.75 -26.06
CA PRO A 114 26.98 0.18 -25.94
C PRO A 114 27.03 -1.02 -24.98
N ARG A 115 27.41 -0.81 -23.71
CA ARG A 115 27.64 -1.91 -22.76
C ARG A 115 26.36 -2.57 -22.24
N GLY A 116 25.17 -2.13 -22.64
CA GLY A 116 23.89 -2.55 -22.03
C GLY A 116 23.74 -4.07 -21.80
N ILE A 117 24.29 -4.90 -22.69
CA ILE A 117 24.24 -6.37 -22.58
C ILE A 117 25.51 -6.95 -21.94
N ILE A 118 26.70 -6.42 -22.24
CA ILE A 118 27.99 -7.01 -21.83
C ILE A 118 28.44 -6.42 -20.49
N PRO A 119 28.51 -7.22 -19.41
CA PRO A 119 28.99 -6.74 -18.12
C PRO A 119 30.47 -6.31 -18.18
N LEU A 120 30.86 -5.39 -17.30
CA LEU A 120 32.26 -5.07 -17.04
C LEU A 120 33.00 -6.31 -16.56
N ASP A 121 34.18 -6.54 -17.14
CA ASP A 121 35.20 -7.44 -16.64
C ASP A 121 35.97 -6.76 -15.50
N LEU A 122 35.64 -7.13 -14.27
CA LEU A 122 36.27 -6.59 -13.07
C LEU A 122 37.72 -7.06 -12.87
N LYS A 123 38.25 -7.94 -13.74
CA LYS A 123 39.67 -8.27 -13.80
C LYS A 123 40.47 -7.27 -14.64
N ASN A 124 39.80 -6.56 -15.56
CA ASN A 124 40.40 -5.49 -16.32
C ASN A 124 40.54 -4.23 -15.43
N LYS A 125 41.76 -3.70 -15.30
CA LYS A 125 42.04 -2.55 -14.43
C LYS A 125 41.24 -1.29 -14.80
N LEU A 126 41.01 -1.05 -16.10
CA LEU A 126 40.29 0.12 -16.58
C LEU A 126 38.80 0.00 -16.23
N GLU A 127 38.20 -1.17 -16.46
CA GLU A 127 36.79 -1.42 -16.17
C GLU A 127 36.51 -1.49 -14.67
N LEU A 128 37.43 -2.07 -13.91
CA LEU A 128 37.42 -2.01 -12.45
C LEU A 128 37.53 -0.56 -11.94
N GLY A 129 38.36 0.27 -12.59
CA GLY A 129 38.47 1.69 -12.30
C GLY A 129 37.13 2.42 -12.48
N LEU A 130 36.48 2.22 -13.63
CA LEU A 130 35.15 2.78 -13.92
C LEU A 130 34.10 2.32 -12.90
N TYR A 131 34.09 1.02 -12.57
CA TYR A 131 33.18 0.46 -11.58
C TYR A 131 33.41 1.01 -10.17
N ASN A 132 34.67 1.19 -9.77
CA ASN A 132 34.99 1.78 -8.47
C ASN A 132 34.64 3.26 -8.42
N GLN A 133 34.85 3.98 -9.52
CA GLN A 133 34.43 5.38 -9.65
C GLN A 133 32.91 5.50 -9.49
N ALA A 134 32.15 4.61 -10.13
CA ALA A 134 30.70 4.55 -10.03
C ALA A 134 30.16 4.43 -8.60
N LYS A 135 30.86 3.66 -7.77
CA LYS A 135 30.49 3.42 -6.37
C LYS A 135 30.81 4.58 -5.43
N GLN A 136 31.68 5.50 -5.84
CA GLN A 136 32.09 6.59 -4.95
C GLN A 136 30.89 7.45 -4.54
N PRO A 137 30.79 7.86 -3.27
CA PRO A 137 29.74 8.76 -2.84
C PRO A 137 29.81 10.08 -3.61
N LEU A 138 28.67 10.76 -3.69
CA LEU A 138 28.55 12.11 -4.19
C LEU A 138 29.27 13.05 -3.21
N SER A 139 29.80 14.16 -3.75
CA SER A 139 30.60 15.12 -2.99
C SER A 139 29.87 15.72 -1.79
N ASN A 140 28.55 15.92 -1.92
CA ASN A 140 27.71 16.44 -0.86
C ASN A 140 26.72 15.37 -0.41
N LYS A 141 26.66 15.13 0.91
CA LYS A 141 25.66 14.25 1.49
C LYS A 141 24.27 14.87 1.36
N PHE A 142 23.32 14.04 0.95
CA PHE A 142 21.91 14.41 0.84
C PHE A 142 21.19 14.20 2.17
N ASP A 143 20.62 15.27 2.71
CA ASP A 143 19.91 15.32 4.00
C ASP A 143 18.38 15.27 3.86
N GLY A 144 17.87 15.31 2.63
CA GLY A 144 16.44 15.34 2.33
C GLY A 144 15.90 16.67 1.80
N THR A 145 16.73 17.71 1.65
CA THR A 145 16.27 19.07 1.31
C THR A 145 16.32 19.39 -0.19
N ASP A 146 17.48 19.19 -0.83
CA ASP A 146 17.74 19.60 -2.21
C ASP A 146 17.72 18.42 -3.19
N LEU A 147 16.50 17.94 -3.49
CA LEU A 147 16.31 16.80 -4.40
C LEU A 147 16.79 17.14 -5.83
N SER A 148 16.68 18.39 -6.26
CA SER A 148 17.10 18.82 -7.61
C SER A 148 18.60 18.67 -7.81
N ARG A 149 19.40 19.05 -6.80
CA ARG A 149 20.86 18.83 -6.83
C ARG A 149 21.22 17.36 -6.81
N LEU A 150 20.52 16.54 -6.02
CA LEU A 150 20.72 15.09 -6.03
C LEU A 150 20.47 14.50 -7.42
N ILE A 151 19.36 14.86 -8.07
CA ILE A 151 19.02 14.42 -9.43
C ILE A 151 20.12 14.79 -10.42
N LYS A 152 20.59 16.05 -10.43
CA LYS A 152 21.66 16.50 -11.32
C LYS A 152 22.96 15.70 -11.12
N ASN A 153 23.33 15.43 -9.87
CA ASN A 153 24.53 14.64 -9.55
C ASN A 153 24.40 13.19 -10.04
N ILE A 154 23.22 12.58 -9.89
CA ILE A 154 22.95 11.22 -10.39
C ILE A 154 22.97 11.20 -11.91
N GLN A 155 22.37 12.19 -12.57
CA GLN A 155 22.42 12.34 -14.03
C GLN A 155 23.87 12.43 -14.51
N GLY A 156 24.69 13.28 -13.92
CA GLY A 156 26.11 13.39 -14.25
C GLY A 156 26.87 12.07 -14.07
N ARG A 157 26.58 11.34 -12.98
CA ARG A 157 27.15 10.00 -12.75
C ARG A 157 26.72 9.00 -13.82
N CYS A 158 25.44 9.01 -14.20
CA CYS A 158 24.90 8.09 -15.19
C CYS A 158 25.41 8.41 -16.60
N THR A 159 25.64 9.69 -16.92
CA THR A 159 26.27 10.11 -18.17
C THR A 159 27.71 9.59 -18.25
N LEU A 160 28.51 9.77 -17.19
CA LEU A 160 29.88 9.27 -17.12
C LEU A 160 29.95 7.74 -17.29
N MET A 161 28.96 7.04 -16.76
CA MET A 161 28.87 5.59 -16.87
C MET A 161 28.15 5.10 -18.13
N HIS A 162 27.53 5.97 -18.93
CA HIS A 162 26.62 5.54 -20.01
C HIS A 162 25.53 4.57 -19.52
N CYS A 163 24.99 4.82 -18.31
CA CYS A 163 23.99 3.96 -17.68
C CYS A 163 22.65 4.65 -17.43
N LEU A 164 22.36 5.79 -18.07
CA LEU A 164 21.06 6.47 -17.97
C LEU A 164 19.83 5.54 -18.17
N PRO A 165 19.85 4.56 -19.11
CA PRO A 165 18.71 3.67 -19.33
C PRO A 165 18.31 2.80 -18.13
N ILE A 166 19.14 2.67 -17.09
CA ILE A 166 18.73 1.96 -15.87
C ILE A 166 17.55 2.66 -15.18
N PHE A 167 17.33 3.95 -15.43
CA PHE A 167 16.21 4.72 -14.88
C PHE A 167 14.96 4.70 -15.77
N ASP A 168 14.99 4.04 -16.92
CA ASP A 168 13.80 3.90 -17.75
C ASP A 168 12.86 2.86 -17.14
N VAL A 169 11.61 3.29 -16.91
CA VAL A 169 10.56 2.47 -16.30
C VAL A 169 9.35 2.50 -17.22
N THR A 170 8.87 1.31 -17.59
CA THR A 170 7.65 1.15 -18.38
C THR A 170 6.45 0.91 -17.46
N GLU A 171 5.47 1.80 -17.52
CA GLU A 171 4.22 1.72 -16.77
C GLU A 171 3.06 2.12 -17.69
N ASN A 172 1.97 1.34 -17.72
CA ASN A 172 0.82 1.59 -18.60
C ASN A 172 1.19 1.76 -20.09
N ALA A 173 2.08 0.89 -20.60
CA ALA A 173 2.61 0.92 -21.95
C ALA A 173 3.42 2.19 -22.33
N MET A 174 3.75 3.05 -21.36
CA MET A 174 4.60 4.21 -21.55
C MET A 174 5.94 4.03 -20.83
N THR A 175 7.05 4.19 -21.56
CA THR A 175 8.39 4.23 -20.95
C THR A 175 8.75 5.65 -20.59
N GLN A 176 9.05 5.87 -19.32
CA GLN A 176 9.41 7.18 -18.77
C GLN A 176 10.71 7.07 -17.97
N ASN A 177 11.49 8.15 -17.94
CA ASN A 177 12.72 8.17 -17.18
C ASN A 177 12.49 8.66 -15.74
N LEU A 178 12.83 7.82 -14.78
CA LEU A 178 12.62 8.06 -13.36
C LEU A 178 13.32 9.31 -12.83
N LEU A 179 14.46 9.74 -13.40
CA LEU A 179 15.14 10.98 -12.97
C LEU A 179 14.35 12.24 -13.33
N SER A 180 13.45 12.16 -14.32
CA SER A 180 12.63 13.29 -14.79
C SER A 180 11.18 13.23 -14.33
N LYS A 181 10.65 12.02 -14.17
CA LYS A 181 9.22 11.75 -13.90
C LYS A 181 9.00 10.99 -12.59
N TYR A 182 9.85 11.23 -11.59
CA TYR A 182 9.82 10.52 -10.32
C TYR A 182 8.50 10.62 -9.55
N GLY A 183 7.71 11.68 -9.76
CA GLY A 183 6.39 11.85 -9.15
C GLY A 183 5.28 11.02 -9.83
N GLU A 184 5.45 10.70 -11.11
CA GLU A 184 4.43 10.04 -11.94
C GLU A 184 4.63 8.52 -11.97
N ILE A 185 5.88 8.05 -11.89
CA ILE A 185 6.23 6.62 -11.92
C ILE A 185 5.96 5.99 -10.55
N SER A 186 5.27 4.85 -10.50
CA SER A 186 5.02 4.14 -9.23
C SER A 186 6.24 3.39 -8.70
N LEU A 187 6.26 3.10 -7.39
CA LEU A 187 7.28 2.23 -6.80
C LEU A 187 7.17 0.81 -7.36
N VAL A 188 5.96 0.32 -7.62
CA VAL A 188 5.69 -1.03 -8.18
C VAL A 188 6.28 -1.17 -9.57
N ALA A 189 6.06 -0.18 -10.46
CA ALA A 189 6.68 -0.18 -11.79
C ALA A 189 8.21 -0.14 -11.71
N THR A 190 8.75 0.63 -10.77
CA THR A 190 10.21 0.66 -10.52
C THR A 190 10.74 -0.70 -10.05
N GLN A 191 10.01 -1.39 -9.17
CA GLN A 191 10.33 -2.76 -8.70
C GLN A 191 10.27 -3.78 -9.84
N ALA A 192 9.29 -3.68 -10.74
CA ALA A 192 9.19 -4.55 -11.91
C ALA A 192 10.37 -4.34 -12.87
N ALA A 193 10.73 -3.08 -13.14
CA ALA A 193 11.88 -2.74 -13.98
C ALA A 193 13.19 -3.26 -13.38
N ALA A 194 13.39 -3.12 -12.06
CA ALA A 194 14.53 -3.70 -11.37
C ALA A 194 14.53 -5.23 -11.46
N THR A 195 13.40 -5.89 -11.18
CA THR A 195 13.30 -7.35 -11.30
C THR A 195 13.71 -7.83 -12.68
N SER A 196 13.27 -7.15 -13.74
CA SER A 196 13.68 -7.45 -15.12
C SER A 196 15.19 -7.30 -15.32
N ARG A 197 15.76 -6.16 -14.90
CA ARG A 197 17.20 -5.85 -15.01
C ARG A 197 18.08 -6.89 -14.29
N TRP A 198 17.61 -7.41 -13.16
CA TRP A 198 18.37 -8.34 -12.32
C TRP A 198 18.28 -9.81 -12.75
N ARG A 199 17.42 -10.16 -13.70
CA ARG A 199 17.33 -11.53 -14.26
C ARG A 199 18.56 -11.94 -15.05
N THR A 200 19.23 -10.99 -15.70
CA THR A 200 20.38 -11.26 -16.57
C THR A 200 21.65 -10.60 -16.02
N ASN A 201 22.80 -11.23 -16.26
CA ASN A 201 24.09 -10.69 -15.84
C ASN A 201 24.62 -9.68 -16.86
N THR A 202 24.10 -8.46 -16.80
CA THR A 202 24.40 -7.38 -17.75
C THR A 202 25.18 -6.23 -17.10
N TYR A 203 25.69 -5.32 -17.92
CA TYR A 203 26.24 -4.05 -17.45
C TYR A 203 25.23 -3.25 -16.63
N PHE A 204 23.98 -3.17 -17.07
CA PHE A 204 22.95 -2.40 -16.38
C PHE A 204 22.67 -2.93 -14.97
N ARG A 205 22.79 -4.24 -14.75
CA ARG A 205 22.75 -4.83 -13.41
C ARG A 205 23.91 -4.35 -12.54
N GLN A 206 25.14 -4.38 -13.07
CA GLN A 206 26.34 -3.93 -12.34
C GLN A 206 26.30 -2.42 -12.06
N ALA A 207 25.92 -1.61 -13.06
CA ALA A 207 25.79 -0.16 -12.94
C ALA A 207 24.72 0.21 -11.92
N SER A 208 23.57 -0.48 -11.94
CA SER A 208 22.53 -0.28 -10.94
C SER A 208 23.02 -0.57 -9.52
N TYR A 209 23.74 -1.67 -9.32
CA TYR A 209 24.31 -2.00 -8.01
C TYR A 209 25.36 -0.98 -7.57
N ALA A 210 26.28 -0.59 -8.46
CA ALA A 210 27.28 0.43 -8.17
C ALA A 210 26.65 1.77 -7.78
N LEU A 211 25.60 2.18 -8.49
CA LEU A 211 24.86 3.38 -8.19
C LEU A 211 24.06 3.26 -6.88
N GLY A 212 23.55 2.08 -6.56
CA GLY A 212 22.91 1.81 -5.27
C GLY A 212 23.88 2.03 -4.09
N MET A 213 25.10 1.52 -4.20
CA MET A 213 26.15 1.78 -3.21
C MET A 213 26.49 3.27 -3.11
N CYS A 214 26.67 3.93 -4.26
CA CYS A 214 26.88 5.37 -4.32
C CYS A 214 25.78 6.11 -3.56
N LEU A 215 24.51 5.84 -3.83
CA LEU A 215 23.38 6.52 -3.18
C LEU A 215 23.33 6.29 -1.67
N LEU A 216 23.52 5.06 -1.21
CA LEU A 216 23.52 4.73 0.23
C LEU A 216 24.65 5.44 1.00
N ASP A 217 25.80 5.62 0.37
CA ASP A 217 26.93 6.34 0.97
C ASP A 217 26.85 7.87 0.79
N SER A 218 25.97 8.33 -0.10
CA SER A 218 25.75 9.74 -0.44
C SER A 218 24.64 10.42 0.36
N VAL A 219 24.00 9.73 1.29
CA VAL A 219 22.97 10.31 2.17
C VAL A 219 23.53 10.64 3.55
N SER A 220 22.90 11.57 4.26
CA SER A 220 23.22 11.84 5.67
C SER A 220 22.87 10.62 6.53
N ASN A 221 23.45 10.51 7.73
CA ASN A 221 23.20 9.37 8.61
C ASN A 221 21.71 9.32 9.04
N GLU A 222 21.12 10.49 9.29
CA GLU A 222 19.71 10.65 9.66
C GLU A 222 18.78 10.26 8.52
N PHE A 223 19.14 10.57 7.27
CA PHE A 223 18.39 10.13 6.11
C PHE A 223 18.58 8.64 5.84
N LYS A 224 19.80 8.11 6.06
CA LYS A 224 20.11 6.69 5.92
C LYS A 224 19.27 5.83 6.86
N GLN A 225 19.10 6.21 8.12
CA GLN A 225 18.20 5.50 9.05
C GLN A 225 16.76 5.40 8.53
N ARG A 226 16.25 6.46 7.89
CA ARG A 226 14.91 6.45 7.25
C ARG A 226 14.85 5.56 6.01
N LEU A 227 15.96 5.44 5.28
CA LEU A 227 16.07 4.48 4.18
C LEU A 227 16.13 3.05 4.69
N GLU A 228 16.91 2.76 5.74
CA GLU A 228 17.06 1.41 6.32
C GLU A 228 15.72 0.85 6.82
N GLN A 229 14.80 1.69 7.30
CA GLN A 229 13.41 1.29 7.60
C GLN A 229 12.61 0.78 6.39
N ARG A 230 13.14 0.98 5.18
CA ARG A 230 12.56 0.62 3.87
C ARG A 230 13.48 -0.33 3.11
N GLU A 231 14.36 -1.04 3.81
CA GLU A 231 15.34 -1.94 3.19
C GLU A 231 14.70 -2.96 2.25
N ASP A 232 13.59 -3.58 2.68
CA ASP A 232 12.82 -4.54 1.89
C ASP A 232 12.34 -3.97 0.54
N ASP A 233 12.11 -2.66 0.48
CA ASP A 233 11.62 -2.00 -0.73
C ASP A 233 12.72 -1.80 -1.77
N TYR A 234 14.02 -1.81 -1.42
CA TYR A 234 15.13 -1.61 -2.38
C TYR A 234 16.17 -2.72 -2.44
N VAL A 235 16.24 -3.61 -1.46
CA VAL A 235 17.11 -4.78 -1.51
C VAL A 235 16.52 -5.80 -2.50
N GLN A 236 17.42 -6.44 -3.25
CA GLN A 236 17.15 -7.51 -4.18
C GLN A 236 17.69 -8.83 -3.62
N ILE A 237 17.32 -9.94 -4.25
CA ILE A 237 17.80 -11.30 -3.97
C ILE A 237 19.33 -11.32 -3.71
N ARG A 238 19.74 -11.92 -2.58
CA ARG A 238 21.12 -12.01 -2.06
C ARG A 238 21.69 -10.70 -1.48
N GLY A 239 20.85 -9.82 -0.92
CA GLY A 239 21.32 -8.65 -0.17
C GLY A 239 21.97 -7.56 -1.03
N ARG A 240 21.67 -7.53 -2.34
CA ARG A 240 22.22 -6.52 -3.26
C ARG A 240 21.17 -5.45 -3.52
N CYS A 241 21.56 -4.18 -3.50
CA CYS A 241 20.65 -3.06 -3.73
C CYS A 241 20.56 -2.66 -5.21
N ASP A 242 19.45 -2.03 -5.58
CA ASP A 242 19.23 -1.46 -6.92
C ASP A 242 19.18 0.08 -6.83
N GLY A 243 20.03 0.76 -7.61
CA GLY A 243 20.14 2.22 -7.60
C GLY A 243 18.82 2.93 -7.90
N PRO A 244 18.11 2.61 -9.00
CA PRO A 244 16.80 3.16 -9.29
C PRO A 244 15.74 2.95 -8.18
N LYS A 245 15.70 1.76 -7.55
CA LYS A 245 14.79 1.53 -6.39
C LYS A 245 15.12 2.46 -5.22
N ILE A 246 16.40 2.57 -4.85
CA ILE A 246 16.85 3.46 -3.77
C ILE A 246 16.47 4.91 -4.10
N PHE A 247 16.76 5.36 -5.32
CA PHE A 247 16.43 6.71 -5.77
C PHE A 247 14.92 6.99 -5.69
N LYS A 248 14.07 6.05 -6.12
CA LYS A 248 12.62 6.20 -6.02
C LYS A 248 12.16 6.37 -4.57
N ILE A 249 12.72 5.61 -3.64
CA ILE A 249 12.39 5.73 -2.21
C ILE A 249 12.86 7.09 -1.67
N ILE A 250 14.07 7.53 -2.03
CA ILE A 250 14.56 8.87 -1.69
C ILE A 250 13.56 9.94 -2.16
N CYS A 251 13.09 9.86 -3.41
CA CYS A 251 12.09 10.78 -3.96
C CYS A 251 10.76 10.74 -3.19
N ASN A 252 10.28 9.55 -2.85
CA ASN A 252 9.03 9.40 -2.09
C ASN A 252 9.14 9.95 -0.66
N LEU A 253 10.30 9.78 -0.01
CA LEU A 253 10.56 10.31 1.32
C LEU A 253 10.73 11.83 1.32
N THR A 254 11.15 12.43 0.22
CA THR A 254 11.48 13.86 0.13
C THR A 254 10.36 14.70 -0.45
N SER A 255 9.50 14.13 -1.30
CA SER A 255 8.37 14.84 -1.91
C SER A 255 7.27 15.13 -0.87
N PRO A 256 7.01 16.41 -0.54
CA PRO A 256 5.96 16.79 0.42
C PRO A 256 4.55 16.39 -0.06
N SER A 257 4.33 16.42 -1.38
CA SER A 257 3.06 16.05 -2.02
C SER A 257 2.76 14.56 -1.86
N ASN A 258 3.78 13.70 -1.93
CA ASN A 258 3.60 12.26 -1.74
C ASN A 258 3.26 11.97 -0.27
N ARG A 259 3.88 12.65 0.70
CA ARG A 259 3.53 12.48 2.12
C ARG A 259 2.08 12.86 2.42
N ARG A 260 1.60 13.99 1.91
CA ARG A 260 0.19 14.40 2.10
C ARG A 260 -0.78 13.42 1.44
N THR A 261 -0.45 12.94 0.24
CA THR A 261 -1.29 11.98 -0.48
C THR A 261 -1.30 10.60 0.19
N ILE A 262 -0.14 10.13 0.67
CA ILE A 262 -0.05 8.89 1.46
C ILE A 262 -0.87 9.03 2.75
N GLN A 263 -0.76 10.17 3.45
CA GLN A 263 -1.56 10.38 4.65
C GLN A 263 -3.06 10.45 4.35
N PHE A 264 -3.44 11.08 3.24
CA PHE A 264 -4.83 11.09 2.77
C PHE A 264 -5.33 9.67 2.49
N LEU A 265 -4.56 8.83 1.79
CA LEU A 265 -4.92 7.43 1.51
C LEU A 265 -5.00 6.58 2.78
N ILE A 266 -4.11 6.80 3.76
CA ILE A 266 -4.17 6.11 5.05
C ILE A 266 -5.44 6.50 5.81
N ASN A 267 -5.77 7.80 5.82
CA ASN A 267 -7.00 8.28 6.44
C ASN A 267 -8.23 7.70 5.73
N ASP A 268 -8.24 7.69 4.39
CA ASP A 268 -9.30 7.10 3.56
C ASP A 268 -9.52 5.62 3.92
N LEU A 269 -8.42 4.87 4.10
CA LEU A 269 -8.45 3.46 4.48
C LEU A 269 -9.00 3.25 5.92
N GLN A 270 -8.68 4.14 6.86
CA GLN A 270 -9.19 4.11 8.24
C GLN A 270 -10.67 4.53 8.36
N THR A 271 -11.14 5.40 7.47
CA THR A 271 -12.52 5.87 7.47
C THR A 271 -13.43 5.06 6.55
N LEU A 272 -12.87 4.14 5.75
CA LEU A 272 -13.62 3.33 4.80
C LEU A 272 -14.73 2.55 5.52
N SER A 273 -15.95 2.67 5.01
CA SER A 273 -17.12 2.04 5.62
C SER A 273 -17.85 1.13 4.63
N PRO A 274 -18.20 -0.11 5.02
CA PRO A 274 -19.03 -0.98 4.20
C PRO A 274 -20.41 -0.36 3.88
N ILE A 275 -20.93 0.51 4.74
CA ILE A 275 -22.25 1.16 4.57
C ILE A 275 -22.31 1.96 3.27
N GLU A 276 -21.24 2.69 2.94
CA GLU A 276 -21.11 3.49 1.71
C GLU A 276 -21.12 2.64 0.44
N HIS A 277 -20.91 1.32 0.58
CA HIS A 277 -20.87 0.34 -0.48
C HIS A 277 -22.06 -0.62 -0.43
N GLY A 278 -23.22 -0.13 0.05
CA GLY A 278 -24.45 -0.92 0.14
C GLY A 278 -24.35 -2.05 1.18
N ASN A 279 -23.48 -1.88 2.18
CA ASN A 279 -23.16 -2.89 3.17
C ASN A 279 -22.69 -4.21 2.51
N SER A 280 -21.94 -4.15 1.40
CA SER A 280 -21.36 -5.33 0.76
C SER A 280 -19.91 -5.52 1.20
N ILE A 281 -19.63 -6.63 1.88
CA ILE A 281 -18.27 -6.97 2.34
C ILE A 281 -17.33 -7.18 1.14
N ILE A 282 -17.83 -7.74 0.04
CA ILE A 282 -17.05 -7.97 -1.18
C ILE A 282 -16.58 -6.64 -1.78
N LEU A 283 -17.51 -5.69 -1.98
CA LEU A 283 -17.17 -4.37 -2.56
C LEU A 283 -16.27 -3.57 -1.62
N PHE A 284 -16.50 -3.65 -0.31
CA PHE A 284 -15.64 -3.05 0.69
C PHE A 284 -14.22 -3.62 0.63
N ASN A 285 -14.04 -4.93 0.59
CA ASN A 285 -12.72 -5.58 0.51
C ASN A 285 -11.99 -5.21 -0.78
N GLN A 286 -12.70 -5.16 -1.91
CA GLN A 286 -12.14 -4.69 -3.18
C GLN A 286 -11.60 -3.27 -3.04
N ARG A 287 -12.42 -2.35 -2.51
CA ARG A 287 -12.03 -0.96 -2.33
C ARG A 287 -10.87 -0.79 -1.34
N PHE A 288 -10.89 -1.54 -0.24
CA PHE A 288 -9.80 -1.57 0.73
C PHE A 288 -8.48 -1.98 0.08
N ASN A 289 -8.49 -3.06 -0.71
CA ASN A 289 -7.31 -3.53 -1.43
C ASN A 289 -6.80 -2.52 -2.47
N GLU A 290 -7.70 -1.79 -3.15
CA GLU A 290 -7.31 -0.72 -4.06
C GLU A 290 -6.56 0.41 -3.34
N ILE A 291 -7.09 0.90 -2.21
CA ILE A 291 -6.47 1.99 -1.45
C ILE A 291 -5.14 1.53 -0.85
N LYS A 292 -5.09 0.32 -0.30
CA LYS A 292 -3.85 -0.30 0.18
C LYS A 292 -2.80 -0.39 -0.92
N ALA A 293 -3.15 -0.92 -2.10
CA ALA A 293 -2.23 -1.05 -3.23
C ALA A 293 -1.72 0.32 -3.70
N LYS A 294 -2.58 1.34 -3.78
CA LYS A 294 -2.19 2.72 -4.10
C LYS A 294 -1.22 3.28 -3.06
N THR A 295 -1.50 3.06 -1.78
CA THR A 295 -0.65 3.51 -0.67
C THR A 295 0.73 2.87 -0.75
N GLN A 296 0.80 1.55 -0.96
CA GLN A 296 2.05 0.81 -1.15
C GLN A 296 2.81 1.26 -2.40
N ALA A 297 2.11 1.48 -3.52
CA ALA A 297 2.71 1.97 -4.76
C ALA A 297 3.32 3.38 -4.64
N MET A 298 2.79 4.21 -3.75
CA MET A 298 3.37 5.52 -3.42
C MET A 298 4.48 5.43 -2.36
N GLY A 299 4.75 4.23 -1.84
CA GLY A 299 5.75 4.00 -0.81
C GLY A 299 5.24 4.30 0.60
N GLY A 300 3.97 4.03 0.90
CA GLY A 300 3.38 4.10 2.25
C GLY A 300 3.52 2.81 3.07
N SER A 301 4.24 1.78 2.59
CA SER A 301 4.32 0.46 3.22
C SER A 301 4.79 0.49 4.69
N SER A 302 5.72 1.38 5.04
CA SER A 302 6.18 1.55 6.43
C SER A 302 5.13 2.17 7.35
N SER A 303 4.23 2.98 6.80
CA SER A 303 3.16 3.66 7.54
C SER A 303 1.89 2.80 7.62
N LEU A 304 1.71 1.87 6.69
CA LEU A 304 0.61 0.92 6.63
C LEU A 304 1.16 -0.51 6.83
N ASN A 305 1.62 -0.78 8.05
CA ASN A 305 2.07 -2.12 8.44
C ASN A 305 0.89 -3.09 8.62
N GLU A 306 1.19 -4.37 8.85
CA GLU A 306 0.16 -5.42 8.98
C GLU A 306 -0.86 -5.11 10.09
N VAL A 307 -0.38 -4.67 11.26
CA VAL A 307 -1.23 -4.33 12.42
C VAL A 307 -2.14 -3.15 12.12
N MET A 308 -1.65 -2.09 11.48
CA MET A 308 -2.47 -0.94 11.07
C MET A 308 -3.50 -1.35 10.00
N THR A 309 -3.09 -2.22 9.06
CA THR A 309 -3.97 -2.75 8.01
C THR A 309 -5.10 -3.57 8.62
N TYR A 310 -4.77 -4.48 9.55
CA TYR A 310 -5.73 -5.29 10.28
C TYR A 310 -6.72 -4.42 11.06
N ASN A 311 -6.21 -3.46 11.85
CA ASN A 311 -7.06 -2.60 12.66
C ASN A 311 -8.03 -1.76 11.82
N ALA A 312 -7.57 -1.20 10.69
CA ALA A 312 -8.44 -0.43 9.81
C ALA A 312 -9.51 -1.31 9.15
N LEU A 313 -9.16 -2.54 8.75
CA LEU A 313 -10.12 -3.52 8.22
C LEU A 313 -11.18 -3.90 9.27
N ALA A 314 -10.73 -4.24 10.48
CA ALA A 314 -11.61 -4.59 11.59
C ALA A 314 -12.53 -3.43 11.99
N GLN A 315 -12.03 -2.19 11.97
CA GLN A 315 -12.83 -1.00 12.20
C GLN A 315 -13.93 -0.84 11.16
N GLY A 316 -13.64 -1.04 9.86
CA GLY A 316 -14.66 -1.04 8.81
C GLY A 316 -15.71 -2.12 9.02
N TYR A 317 -15.28 -3.35 9.30
CA TYR A 317 -16.19 -4.47 9.59
C TYR A 317 -17.09 -4.27 10.80
N ASN A 318 -16.64 -3.54 11.83
CA ASN A 318 -17.47 -3.21 12.98
C ASN A 318 -18.60 -2.21 12.67
N GLN A 319 -18.54 -1.50 11.52
CA GLN A 319 -19.58 -0.58 11.07
C GLN A 319 -20.72 -1.28 10.31
N VAL A 320 -20.61 -2.58 10.06
CA VAL A 320 -21.64 -3.35 9.37
C VAL A 320 -22.94 -3.35 10.18
N ASP A 321 -24.06 -3.10 9.50
CA ASP A 321 -25.37 -2.97 10.16
C ASP A 321 -25.94 -4.29 10.70
N GLN A 322 -25.42 -5.43 10.24
CA GLN A 322 -25.92 -6.77 10.55
C GLN A 322 -25.42 -7.32 11.89
N ASP A 323 -26.36 -7.72 12.76
CA ASP A 323 -26.10 -8.19 14.13
C ASP A 323 -25.23 -9.46 14.14
N GLU A 324 -25.53 -10.43 13.28
CA GLU A 324 -24.82 -11.70 13.19
C GLU A 324 -23.38 -11.54 12.68
N PHE A 325 -23.16 -10.55 11.81
CA PHE A 325 -21.82 -10.22 11.32
C PHE A 325 -21.01 -9.49 12.40
N ARG A 326 -21.64 -8.57 13.15
CA ARG A 326 -20.99 -7.93 14.31
C ARG A 326 -20.63 -8.92 15.40
N ALA A 327 -21.49 -9.92 15.67
CA ALA A 327 -21.19 -10.98 16.62
C ALA A 327 -19.97 -11.81 16.19
N PHE A 328 -19.89 -12.15 14.90
CA PHE A 328 -18.70 -12.78 14.31
C PHE A 328 -17.44 -11.93 14.53
N MET A 329 -17.51 -10.63 14.26
CA MET A 329 -16.38 -9.71 14.46
C MET A 329 -15.99 -9.55 15.93
N SER A 330 -16.96 -9.52 16.85
CA SER A 330 -16.67 -9.47 18.28
C SER A 330 -15.93 -10.70 18.78
N ILE A 331 -16.22 -11.88 18.22
CA ILE A 331 -15.48 -13.11 18.54
C ILE A 331 -14.08 -13.03 17.95
N LYS A 332 -13.95 -12.60 16.69
CA LYS A 332 -12.66 -12.50 16.00
C LYS A 332 -11.71 -11.47 16.64
N ASN A 333 -12.23 -10.33 17.08
CA ASN A 333 -11.43 -9.32 17.78
C ASN A 333 -10.89 -9.81 19.15
N ASN A 334 -11.45 -10.89 19.71
CA ASN A 334 -10.98 -11.51 20.95
C ASN A 334 -10.07 -12.72 20.71
N MET A 335 -9.82 -13.08 19.45
CA MET A 335 -8.93 -14.17 19.05
C MET A 335 -7.54 -13.62 18.71
N PRO A 336 -6.50 -14.48 18.60
CA PRO A 336 -5.19 -14.05 18.12
C PRO A 336 -5.29 -13.36 16.77
N GLU A 337 -4.52 -12.28 16.60
CA GLU A 337 -4.49 -11.50 15.36
C GLU A 337 -4.08 -12.40 14.19
N ILE A 338 -4.93 -12.44 13.17
CA ILE A 338 -4.69 -13.15 11.91
C ILE A 338 -4.26 -12.13 10.85
N PRO A 339 -3.55 -12.56 9.79
CA PRO A 339 -3.27 -11.68 8.67
C PRO A 339 -4.55 -11.07 8.10
N HIS A 340 -4.51 -9.82 7.68
CA HIS A 340 -5.67 -9.10 7.14
C HIS A 340 -6.28 -9.82 5.92
N GLU A 341 -5.47 -10.51 5.11
CA GLU A 341 -5.96 -11.31 3.97
C GLU A 341 -6.85 -12.48 4.41
N ASP A 342 -6.53 -13.10 5.55
CA ASP A 342 -7.33 -14.20 6.09
C ASP A 342 -8.62 -13.65 6.72
N LEU A 343 -8.55 -12.50 7.39
CA LEU A 343 -9.73 -11.79 7.88
C LEU A 343 -10.68 -11.37 6.73
N MET A 344 -10.13 -10.97 5.58
CA MET A 344 -10.93 -10.69 4.38
C MET A 344 -11.68 -11.93 3.89
N LYS A 345 -10.98 -13.06 3.72
CA LYS A 345 -11.57 -14.32 3.24
C LYS A 345 -12.64 -14.86 4.18
N GLU A 346 -12.39 -14.82 5.48
CA GLU A 346 -13.37 -15.26 6.48
C GLU A 346 -14.59 -14.34 6.51
N GLY A 347 -14.38 -13.02 6.42
CA GLY A 347 -15.45 -12.03 6.31
C GLY A 347 -16.33 -12.26 5.08
N GLU A 348 -15.72 -12.51 3.92
CA GLU A 348 -16.44 -12.85 2.67
C GLU A 348 -17.22 -14.15 2.81
N THR A 349 -16.64 -15.17 3.43
CA THR A 349 -17.32 -16.45 3.68
C THR A 349 -18.54 -16.24 4.57
N LYS A 350 -18.40 -15.49 5.68
CA LYS A 350 -19.51 -15.19 6.58
C LYS A 350 -20.59 -14.37 5.90
N TYR A 351 -20.21 -13.36 5.11
CA TYR A 351 -21.12 -12.56 4.29
C TYR A 351 -21.91 -13.45 3.32
N ASN A 352 -21.24 -14.28 2.53
CA ASN A 352 -21.88 -15.15 1.55
C ASN A 352 -22.84 -16.15 2.19
N ASN A 353 -22.51 -16.68 3.38
CA ASN A 353 -23.41 -17.55 4.14
C ASN A 353 -24.66 -16.79 4.61
N LEU A 354 -24.51 -15.58 5.15
CA LEU A 354 -25.65 -14.77 5.58
C LEU A 354 -26.52 -14.33 4.40
N VAL A 355 -25.93 -14.07 3.23
CA VAL A 355 -26.67 -13.75 2.00
C VAL A 355 -27.42 -14.99 1.50
N SER A 356 -26.80 -16.17 1.48
CA SER A 356 -27.43 -17.41 1.01
C SER A 356 -28.55 -17.89 1.94
N GLU A 357 -28.40 -17.66 3.24
CA GLU A 357 -29.44 -17.90 4.26
C GLU A 357 -30.55 -16.82 4.25
N GLY A 358 -30.40 -15.75 3.46
CA GLY A 358 -31.34 -14.64 3.40
C GLY A 358 -31.34 -13.74 4.63
N LEU A 359 -30.35 -13.90 5.52
CA LEU A 359 -30.20 -13.17 6.78
C LEU A 359 -29.57 -11.78 6.60
N TRP A 360 -28.86 -11.53 5.49
CA TRP A 360 -28.10 -10.29 5.29
C TRP A 360 -28.92 -9.00 5.17
N HIS A 361 -30.20 -9.11 4.81
CA HIS A 361 -31.08 -7.95 4.65
C HIS A 361 -32.17 -7.89 5.71
N LEU A 362 -32.11 -8.75 6.74
CA LEU A 362 -33.07 -8.61 7.83
C LEU A 362 -32.77 -7.32 8.60
N PRO A 363 -33.81 -6.54 8.96
CA PRO A 363 -33.63 -5.44 9.87
C PRO A 363 -33.11 -6.00 11.19
N SER A 364 -32.03 -5.41 11.70
CA SER A 364 -31.46 -5.76 13.02
C SER A 364 -32.53 -5.76 14.10
N GLN A 365 -32.33 -6.50 15.20
CA GLN A 365 -33.29 -6.50 16.31
C GLN A 365 -33.57 -5.07 16.80
N LYS A 366 -32.54 -4.22 16.81
CA LYS A 366 -32.66 -2.81 17.17
C LYS A 366 -33.56 -2.04 16.18
N GLN A 367 -33.41 -2.26 14.87
CA GLN A 367 -34.28 -1.64 13.86
C GLN A 367 -35.72 -2.14 13.94
N GLN A 368 -35.93 -3.43 14.24
CA GLN A 368 -37.28 -3.99 14.48
C GLN A 368 -37.93 -3.39 15.73
N ILE A 369 -37.17 -3.23 16.82
CA ILE A 369 -37.64 -2.57 18.04
C ILE A 369 -37.98 -1.10 17.74
N MET A 370 -37.13 -0.39 17.00
CA MET A 370 -37.38 1.01 16.64
C MET A 370 -38.61 1.17 15.73
N SER A 371 -38.81 0.28 14.75
CA SER A 371 -39.99 0.33 13.89
C SER A 371 -41.27 0.02 14.66
N LEU A 372 -41.23 -0.93 15.61
CA LEU A 372 -42.34 -1.24 16.50
C LEU A 372 -42.67 -0.08 17.45
N LEU A 373 -41.66 0.58 18.03
CA LEU A 373 -41.87 1.77 18.85
C LEU A 373 -42.46 2.92 18.04
N ALA A 374 -42.00 3.10 16.80
CA ALA A 374 -42.53 4.11 15.89
C ALA A 374 -44.00 3.83 15.51
N SER A 375 -44.37 2.57 15.26
CA SER A 375 -45.77 2.20 14.97
C SER A 375 -46.67 2.44 16.18
N GLN A 376 -46.24 2.02 17.38
CA GLN A 376 -47.00 2.26 18.61
C GLN A 376 -47.19 3.75 18.91
N ALA A 377 -46.17 4.59 18.64
CA ALA A 377 -46.28 6.03 18.80
C ALA A 377 -47.29 6.65 17.81
N LYS A 378 -47.35 6.13 16.58
CA LYS A 378 -48.34 6.55 15.57
C LYS A 378 -49.76 6.18 16.00
N ASP A 379 -49.98 4.95 16.44
CA ASP A 379 -51.29 4.46 16.88
C ASP A 379 -51.82 5.28 18.07
N LYS A 380 -50.96 5.60 19.04
CA LYS A 380 -51.32 6.49 20.16
C LYS A 380 -51.76 7.88 19.71
N ARG A 381 -51.07 8.46 18.71
CA ARG A 381 -51.44 9.78 18.16
C ARG A 381 -52.78 9.74 17.44
N GLU A 382 -53.07 8.67 16.69
CA GLU A 382 -54.35 8.49 16.01
C GLU A 382 -55.50 8.32 17.03
N ILE A 383 -55.31 7.52 18.08
CA ILE A 383 -56.30 7.37 19.16
C ILE A 383 -56.59 8.71 19.85
N ILE A 384 -55.55 9.49 20.17
CA ILE A 384 -55.73 10.82 20.77
C ILE A 384 -56.52 11.73 19.84
N LYS A 385 -56.16 11.77 18.55
CA LYS A 385 -56.84 12.59 17.54
C LYS A 385 -58.32 12.23 17.40
N ASP A 386 -58.64 10.93 17.36
CA ASP A 386 -60.01 10.43 17.32
C ASP A 386 -60.81 10.78 18.57
N TYR A 387 -60.17 10.69 19.74
CA TYR A 387 -60.80 11.05 21.01
C TYR A 387 -61.08 12.55 21.10
N THR A 388 -60.13 13.39 20.68
CA THR A 388 -60.30 14.85 20.60
C THR A 388 -61.41 15.23 19.63
N ALA A 389 -61.48 14.60 18.45
CA ALA A 389 -62.54 14.84 17.47
C ALA A 389 -63.93 14.47 18.00
N LYS A 390 -64.04 13.35 18.75
CA LYS A 390 -65.30 12.96 19.41
C LYS A 390 -65.70 13.97 20.47
N ILE A 391 -64.79 14.41 21.35
CA ILE A 391 -65.09 15.41 22.38
C ILE A 391 -65.60 16.73 21.76
N GLN A 392 -64.97 17.22 20.69
CA GLN A 392 -65.41 18.44 20.00
C GLN A 392 -66.82 18.29 19.39
N LYS A 393 -67.15 17.10 18.88
CA LYS A 393 -68.46 16.80 18.28
C LYS A 393 -69.58 16.68 19.33
N PHE A 394 -69.27 16.24 20.55
CA PHE A 394 -70.22 16.21 21.68
C PHE A 394 -70.35 17.57 22.38
N GLY A 395 -69.28 18.37 22.42
CA GLY A 395 -69.31 19.73 22.99
C GLY A 395 -70.07 20.76 22.15
N SER A 396 -70.18 20.56 20.83
CA SER A 396 -70.89 21.49 19.92
C SER A 396 -72.41 21.26 19.81
N LYS A 397 -72.98 20.36 20.63
CA LYS A 397 -74.42 20.04 20.65
C LYS A 397 -75.16 20.55 21.90
N ARG A 398 -74.57 21.47 22.67
CA ARG A 398 -75.24 22.13 23.80
C ARG A 398 -75.62 23.55 23.47
#